data_AF-A0A3N5XHH7-F1
#
_entry.id   AF-A0A3N5XHH7-F1
#
_cell.length_a   1.000
_cell.length_b   1.000
_cell.length_c   1.000
_cell.angle_alpha   90.00
_cell.angle_beta   90.00
_cell.angle_gamma   90.00
#
_symmetry.space_group_name_H-M   'P 1'
#
loop_
_entity.id
_entity.type
_entity.pdbx_description
1 polymer ?
#
loop_
_entity_poly.entity_id
_entity_poly.type
_entity_poly.pdbx_seq_one_letter_code
_entity_poly.pdbx_strand_id
1 'polypeptide(L)'
;MSEPVYAFDVLPIRPPPELLESFTSYLMRLAEANGITRYSDLAYRLFPGRTSLHVRIITDHVPVTLGSLTREAICTDADLLGTTFYPLGRKFGRCVHARPMGSFLSGALAPHLRYCPHCLDLQPYHRLP
;
A
#
# COMPACT_ATOMS: atom_id res chain seq x y z
N MET A 1 19.39 -0.38 -18.95
CA MET A 1 19.44 1.09 -19.06
C MET A 1 18.06 1.59 -18.69
N SER A 2 17.90 2.25 -17.55
CA SER A 2 16.60 2.75 -17.11
C SER A 2 16.25 3.99 -17.93
N GLU A 3 15.04 4.03 -18.51
CA GLU A 3 14.53 5.21 -19.21
C GLU A 3 14.52 6.43 -18.28
N PRO A 4 14.78 7.65 -18.79
CA PRO A 4 14.74 8.85 -17.98
C PRO A 4 13.32 9.09 -17.48
N VAL A 5 13.15 9.11 -16.15
CA VAL A 5 11.86 9.39 -15.51
C VAL A 5 11.58 10.89 -15.64
N TYR A 6 10.55 11.26 -16.41
CA TYR A 6 10.16 12.65 -16.58
C TYR A 6 9.43 13.16 -15.32
N ALA A 7 9.69 14.39 -14.91
CA ALA A 7 9.12 14.94 -13.67
C ALA A 7 7.58 14.99 -13.65
N PHE A 8 6.95 15.04 -14.83
CA PHE A 8 5.49 15.05 -14.99
C PHE A 8 4.86 13.64 -15.04
N ASP A 9 5.68 12.60 -15.12
CA ASP A 9 5.27 11.20 -15.19
C ASP A 9 5.12 10.54 -13.82
N VAL A 10 5.34 11.30 -12.75
CA VAL A 10 5.39 10.87 -11.35
C VAL A 10 4.56 11.78 -10.45
N LEU A 11 4.28 11.33 -9.21
CA LEU A 11 3.64 12.19 -8.22
C LEU A 11 4.60 13.31 -7.79
N PRO A 12 4.16 14.57 -7.66
CA PRO A 12 5.01 15.68 -7.26
C PRO A 12 5.75 15.46 -5.93
N ILE A 13 5.03 14.96 -4.92
CA ILE A 13 5.58 14.68 -3.58
C ILE A 13 5.58 13.16 -3.38
N ARG A 14 6.72 12.61 -2.97
CA ARG A 14 6.97 11.17 -2.96
C ARG A 14 7.59 10.74 -1.63
N PRO A 15 6.82 10.76 -0.53
CA PRO A 15 7.33 10.25 0.73
C PRO A 15 7.68 8.76 0.53
N PRO A 16 8.86 8.30 1.02
CA PRO A 16 9.14 6.87 1.04
C PRO A 16 8.22 6.17 2.05
N PRO A 17 8.00 4.85 1.91
CA PRO A 17 7.37 4.07 2.97
C PRO A 17 8.15 4.17 4.28
N GLU A 18 7.44 4.30 5.41
CA GLU A 18 8.08 4.23 6.73
C GLU A 18 8.32 2.78 7.16
N LEU A 19 9.19 2.62 8.16
CA LEU A 19 9.50 1.32 8.73
C LEU A 19 8.24 0.66 9.30
N LEU A 20 7.94 -0.55 8.82
CA LEU A 20 6.73 -1.33 9.18
C LEU A 20 5.43 -0.60 8.85
N GLU A 21 5.43 0.40 7.99
CA GLU A 21 4.19 1.04 7.56
C GLU A 21 3.29 0.05 6.82
N SER A 22 1.98 0.11 7.09
CA SER A 22 0.99 -0.65 6.35
C SER A 22 0.74 -0.04 4.96
N PHE A 23 0.45 -0.88 3.96
CA PHE A 23 0.26 -0.45 2.58
C PHE A 23 -0.87 0.56 2.45
N THR A 24 -1.94 0.36 3.22
CA THR A 24 -3.05 1.31 3.28
C THR A 24 -2.60 2.67 3.80
N SER A 25 -1.83 2.70 4.90
CA SER A 25 -1.26 3.94 5.46
C SER A 25 -0.36 4.64 4.48
N TYR A 26 0.54 3.89 3.86
CA TYR A 26 1.48 4.44 2.88
C TYR A 26 0.74 5.14 1.74
N LEU A 27 -0.31 4.51 1.21
CA LEU A 27 -1.14 5.09 0.16
C LEU A 27 -1.94 6.31 0.64
N MET A 28 -2.41 6.33 1.88
CA MET A 28 -3.05 7.52 2.46
C MET A 28 -2.07 8.68 2.57
N ARG A 29 -0.89 8.46 3.14
CA ARG A 29 0.19 9.45 3.26
C ARG A 29 0.61 9.99 1.90
N LEU A 30 0.73 9.11 0.91
CA LEU A 30 1.06 9.46 -0.46
C LEU A 30 -0.04 10.32 -1.11
N ALA A 31 -1.32 9.97 -0.91
CA ALA A 31 -2.44 10.79 -1.39
C ALA A 31 -2.47 12.17 -0.74
N GLU A 32 -2.38 12.22 0.60
CA GLU A 32 -2.38 13.47 1.38
C GLU A 32 -1.25 14.40 0.96
N ALA A 33 -0.05 13.86 0.81
CA ALA A 33 1.12 14.60 0.35
C ALA A 33 0.94 15.21 -1.05
N ASN A 34 0.05 14.65 -1.88
CA ASN A 34 -0.23 15.15 -3.23
C ASN A 34 -1.60 15.84 -3.36
N GLY A 35 -2.27 16.14 -2.24
CA GLY A 35 -3.58 16.80 -2.24
C GLY A 35 -4.71 15.96 -2.85
N ILE A 36 -4.55 14.64 -2.92
CA ILE A 36 -5.56 13.72 -3.45
C ILE A 36 -6.57 13.42 -2.33
N THR A 37 -7.75 14.02 -2.42
CA THR A 37 -8.78 13.94 -1.37
C THR A 37 -9.61 12.66 -1.43
N ARG A 38 -9.78 12.09 -2.62
CA ARG A 38 -10.56 10.88 -2.82
C ARG A 38 -9.64 9.72 -3.12
N TYR A 39 -9.80 8.68 -2.32
CA TYR A 39 -9.05 7.45 -2.48
C TYR A 39 -9.26 6.76 -3.83
N SER A 40 -10.45 6.92 -4.43
CA SER A 40 -10.75 6.48 -5.79
C SER A 40 -9.86 7.11 -6.84
N ASP A 41 -9.46 8.37 -6.64
CA ASP A 41 -8.71 9.14 -7.63
C ASP A 41 -7.25 8.69 -7.62
N LEU A 42 -6.70 8.41 -6.43
CA LEU A 42 -5.40 7.74 -6.28
C LEU A 42 -5.44 6.36 -6.96
N ALA A 43 -6.46 5.55 -6.66
CA ALA A 43 -6.56 4.21 -7.24
C ALA A 43 -6.70 4.23 -8.78
N TYR A 44 -7.48 5.16 -9.34
CA TYR A 44 -7.62 5.31 -10.79
C TYR A 44 -6.30 5.65 -11.47
N ARG A 45 -5.51 6.52 -10.84
CA ARG A 45 -4.18 6.93 -11.31
C ARG A 45 -3.18 5.79 -11.26
N LEU A 46 -3.11 5.09 -10.12
CA LEU A 46 -2.14 4.01 -9.89
C LEU A 46 -2.47 2.72 -10.64
N PHE A 47 -3.75 2.49 -10.95
CA PHE A 47 -4.25 1.26 -11.57
C PHE A 47 -5.13 1.58 -12.79
N PRO A 48 -4.56 2.19 -13.85
CA PRO A 48 -5.32 2.57 -15.03
C PRO A 48 -6.00 1.35 -15.66
N GLY A 49 -7.26 1.50 -16.05
CA GLY A 49 -8.06 0.43 -16.66
C GLY A 49 -8.72 -0.54 -15.68
N ARG A 50 -8.61 -0.32 -14.36
CA ARG A 50 -9.33 -1.11 -13.34
C ARG A 50 -10.53 -0.32 -12.79
N THR A 51 -11.70 -0.98 -12.70
CA THR A 51 -12.95 -0.38 -12.20
C THR A 51 -12.91 -0.12 -10.69
N SER A 52 -13.77 0.79 -10.20
CA SER A 52 -13.89 1.22 -8.78
C SER A 52 -14.07 0.08 -7.76
N LEU A 53 -14.52 -1.11 -8.18
CA LEU A 53 -14.54 -2.32 -7.36
C LEU A 53 -13.14 -2.77 -6.90
N HIS A 54 -12.09 -2.38 -7.63
CA HIS A 54 -10.70 -2.62 -7.28
C HIS A 54 -10.19 -1.70 -6.16
N VAL A 55 -10.91 -0.65 -5.76
CA VAL A 55 -10.54 0.16 -4.58
C VAL A 55 -10.64 -0.66 -3.29
N ARG A 56 -11.44 -1.73 -3.28
CA ARG A 56 -11.45 -2.75 -2.20
C ARG A 56 -10.17 -3.57 -2.11
N ILE A 57 -9.27 -3.48 -3.10
CA ILE A 57 -7.98 -4.18 -3.11
C ILE A 57 -6.98 -3.50 -2.19
N ILE A 58 -7.22 -2.24 -1.81
CA ILE A 58 -6.30 -1.56 -0.91
C ILE A 58 -6.61 -2.01 0.52
N THR A 59 -5.98 -3.12 0.80
CA THR A 59 -5.85 -3.82 2.05
C THR A 59 -4.36 -4.05 2.21
N ASP A 60 -3.91 -4.36 3.40
CA ASP A 60 -2.48 -4.62 3.62
C ASP A 60 -2.03 -5.97 3.04
N HIS A 61 -2.87 -6.62 2.22
CA HIS A 61 -2.50 -7.77 1.41
C HIS A 61 -1.70 -7.38 0.17
N VAL A 62 -0.94 -8.33 -0.36
CA VAL A 62 -0.21 -8.14 -1.62
C VAL A 62 -1.21 -7.92 -2.76
N PRO A 63 -1.18 -6.76 -3.45
CA PRO A 63 -2.05 -6.54 -4.58
C PRO A 63 -1.63 -7.45 -5.75
N VAL A 64 -2.58 -7.76 -6.64
CA VAL A 64 -2.30 -8.58 -7.84
C VAL A 64 -1.23 -7.93 -8.73
N THR A 65 -1.14 -6.60 -8.71
CA THR A 65 -0.13 -5.80 -9.39
C THR A 65 0.14 -4.57 -8.53
N LEU A 66 1.38 -4.08 -8.53
CA LEU A 66 1.73 -2.79 -7.94
C LEU A 66 1.36 -1.61 -8.87
N GLY A 67 0.82 -1.89 -10.07
CA GLY A 67 0.37 -0.87 -11.00
C GLY A 67 1.51 0.05 -11.45
N SER A 68 1.23 1.35 -11.54
CA SER A 68 2.24 2.39 -11.79
C SER A 68 2.91 2.88 -10.50
N LEU A 69 2.60 2.33 -9.33
CA LEU A 69 3.03 2.88 -8.03
C LEU A 69 4.55 2.94 -7.87
N THR A 70 5.27 1.93 -8.32
CA THR A 70 6.75 1.89 -8.27
C THR A 70 7.36 3.04 -9.07
N ARG A 71 6.79 3.34 -10.24
CA ARG A 71 7.18 4.45 -11.10
C ARG A 71 6.78 5.79 -10.48
N GLU A 72 5.53 5.93 -10.06
CA GLU A 72 4.96 7.20 -9.63
C GLU A 72 5.47 7.68 -8.28
N ALA A 73 5.74 6.76 -7.36
CA ALA A 73 6.29 7.06 -6.05
C ALA A 73 7.82 6.92 -5.98
N ILE A 74 8.47 6.44 -7.05
CA ILE A 74 9.91 6.15 -7.10
C ILE A 74 10.29 5.22 -5.93
N CYS A 75 9.64 4.07 -5.90
CA CYS A 75 9.85 3.03 -4.88
C CYS A 75 10.18 1.71 -5.57
N THR A 76 10.99 0.87 -4.93
CA THR A 76 11.20 -0.48 -5.43
C THR A 76 10.01 -1.37 -5.10
N ASP A 77 9.84 -2.46 -5.85
CA ASP A 77 8.86 -3.50 -5.50
C ASP A 77 9.07 -4.01 -4.07
N ALA A 78 10.33 -4.11 -3.63
CA ALA A 78 10.66 -4.58 -2.29
C ALA A 78 10.15 -3.63 -1.20
N ASP A 79 10.30 -2.31 -1.41
CA ASP A 79 9.82 -1.30 -0.45
C ASP A 79 8.29 -1.40 -0.32
N LEU A 80 7.59 -1.48 -1.45
CA LEU A 80 6.13 -1.59 -1.46
C LEU A 80 5.64 -2.91 -0.88
N LEU A 81 6.28 -4.04 -1.22
CA LEU A 81 5.96 -5.33 -0.63
C LEU A 81 6.21 -5.36 0.87
N GLY A 82 7.22 -4.64 1.36
CA GLY A 82 7.51 -4.47 2.79
C GLY A 82 6.36 -3.84 3.57
N THR A 83 5.51 -3.06 2.90
CA THR A 83 4.31 -2.47 3.52
C THR A 83 3.08 -3.40 3.52
N THR A 84 3.20 -4.59 2.95
CA THR A 84 2.09 -5.57 2.89
C THR A 84 2.36 -6.75 3.83
N PHE A 85 1.42 -7.69 3.90
CA PHE A 85 1.60 -8.99 4.56
C PHE A 85 2.51 -9.96 3.78
N TYR A 86 3.16 -9.52 2.70
CA TYR A 86 4.13 -10.33 1.95
C TYR A 86 5.21 -10.95 2.86
N PRO A 87 5.88 -10.21 3.76
CA PRO A 87 6.92 -10.78 4.61
C PRO A 87 6.40 -11.88 5.53
N LEU A 88 5.17 -11.74 6.05
CA LEU A 88 4.52 -12.78 6.86
C LEU A 88 4.28 -14.04 6.04
N GLY A 89 3.74 -13.90 4.83
CA GLY A 89 3.54 -15.03 3.92
C GLY A 89 4.84 -15.78 3.63
N ARG A 90 5.91 -15.04 3.33
CA ARG A 90 7.24 -15.62 3.11
C ARG A 90 7.79 -16.31 4.34
N LYS A 91 7.67 -15.71 5.52
CA LYS A 91 8.17 -16.25 6.79
C LYS A 91 7.49 -17.57 7.17
N PHE A 92 6.18 -17.69 6.92
CA PHE A 92 5.41 -18.89 7.27
C PHE A 92 5.23 -19.89 6.11
N GLY A 93 5.90 -19.68 4.97
CA GLY A 93 5.79 -20.56 3.80
C GLY A 93 4.37 -20.63 3.22
N ARG A 94 3.61 -19.53 3.30
CA ARG A 94 2.22 -19.43 2.84
C ARG A 94 2.11 -18.73 1.49
N CYS A 95 1.01 -19.01 0.79
CA CYS A 95 0.66 -18.30 -0.44
C CYS A 95 0.40 -16.81 -0.14
N VAL A 96 1.07 -15.92 -0.86
CA VAL A 96 1.04 -14.46 -0.63
C VAL A 96 -0.18 -13.75 -1.24
N HIS A 97 -1.01 -14.47 -2.00
CA HIS A 97 -2.23 -13.90 -2.56
C HIS A 97 -3.24 -13.53 -1.47
N ALA A 98 -3.98 -12.44 -1.70
CA ALA A 98 -4.87 -11.84 -0.72
C ALA A 98 -5.85 -12.82 -0.07
N ARG A 99 -6.51 -13.69 -0.86
CA ARG A 99 -7.50 -14.64 -0.32
C ARG A 99 -6.88 -15.70 0.61
N PRO A 100 -5.88 -16.49 0.17
CA PRO A 100 -5.18 -17.42 1.07
C PRO A 100 -4.58 -16.74 2.30
N MET A 101 -4.00 -15.54 2.13
CA MET A 101 -3.42 -14.80 3.23
C MET A 101 -4.48 -14.33 4.24
N GLY A 102 -5.61 -13.82 3.75
CA GLY A 102 -6.73 -13.42 4.58
C GLY A 102 -7.31 -14.57 5.39
N SER A 103 -7.41 -15.76 4.79
CA SER A 103 -7.78 -16.99 5.54
C SER A 103 -6.74 -17.36 6.60
N PHE A 104 -5.45 -17.29 6.27
CA PHE A 104 -4.37 -17.63 7.21
C PHE A 104 -4.32 -16.67 8.41
N LEU A 105 -4.52 -15.37 8.17
CA LEU A 105 -4.52 -14.34 9.20
C LEU A 105 -5.90 -14.16 9.86
N SER A 106 -6.88 -14.99 9.49
CA SER A 106 -8.22 -14.91 10.07
C SER A 106 -8.17 -15.22 11.58
N GLY A 107 -8.77 -14.34 12.38
CA GLY A 107 -8.70 -14.40 13.84
C GLY A 107 -7.47 -13.73 14.46
N ALA A 108 -6.41 -13.46 13.69
CA ALA A 108 -5.28 -12.63 14.13
C ALA A 108 -5.48 -11.14 13.79
N LEU A 109 -6.17 -10.86 12.67
CA LEU A 109 -6.52 -9.50 12.27
C LEU A 109 -7.89 -9.11 12.85
N ALA A 110 -7.96 -7.93 13.47
CA ALA A 110 -9.22 -7.36 13.89
C ALA A 110 -10.06 -6.97 12.65
N PRO A 111 -11.35 -7.38 12.57
CA PRO A 111 -12.17 -7.13 11.39
C PRO A 111 -12.49 -5.64 11.17
N HIS A 112 -12.46 -4.84 12.24
CA HIS A 112 -12.89 -3.45 12.24
C HIS A 112 -11.87 -2.47 12.83
N LEU A 113 -10.90 -2.94 13.62
CA LEU A 113 -9.85 -2.10 14.16
C LEU A 113 -8.59 -2.25 13.31
N ARG A 114 -8.44 -1.36 12.34
CA ARG A 114 -7.24 -1.32 11.48
C ARG A 114 -6.18 -0.34 11.97
N TYR A 115 -6.41 0.39 13.06
CA TYR A 115 -5.42 1.31 13.62
C TYR A 115 -5.70 1.62 15.09
N CYS A 116 -4.64 2.00 15.81
CA CYS A 116 -4.72 2.53 17.17
C CYS A 116 -4.65 4.06 17.11
N PRO A 117 -5.69 4.80 17.53
CA PRO A 117 -5.69 6.26 17.52
C PRO A 117 -4.52 6.88 18.29
N HIS A 118 -4.17 6.30 19.44
CA HIS A 118 -3.03 6.77 20.23
C HIS A 118 -1.67 6.56 19.52
N CYS A 119 -1.56 5.50 18.71
CA CYS A 119 -0.37 5.31 17.88
C CYS A 119 -0.26 6.37 16.78
N LEU A 120 -1.39 6.83 16.22
CA LEU A 120 -1.41 7.88 15.20
C LEU A 120 -1.00 9.25 15.75
N ASP A 121 -1.32 9.54 17.02
CA ASP A 121 -0.88 10.76 17.69
C ASP A 121 0.65 10.79 17.90
N LEU A 122 1.26 9.63 18.14
CA LEU A 122 2.71 9.49 18.37
C LEU A 122 3.49 9.33 17.08
N GLN A 123 2.91 8.67 16.08
CA GLN A 123 3.49 8.44 14.75
C GLN A 123 2.41 8.57 13.68
N PRO A 124 2.58 9.46 12.69
CA PRO A 124 1.51 9.79 11.73
C PRO A 124 1.30 8.71 10.65
N TYR A 125 1.60 7.44 10.94
CA TYR A 125 1.42 6.32 10.03
C TYR A 125 1.01 5.04 10.79
N HIS A 126 0.22 4.19 10.14
CA HIS A 126 -0.21 2.93 10.71
C HIS A 126 0.81 1.83 10.44
N ARG A 127 1.27 1.15 11.50
CA ARG A 127 2.23 0.05 11.42
C ARG A 127 1.55 -1.30 11.19
N LEU A 128 2.15 -2.17 10.39
CA LEU A 128 1.81 -3.59 10.37
C LEU A 128 2.07 -4.20 11.76
N PRO A 129 1.05 -4.81 12.39
CA PRO A 129 1.23 -5.51 13.66
C PRO A 129 2.10 -6.78 13.53
#